data_AF-A0A9E2H4M0-F1
#
_entry.id   AF-A0A9E2H4M0-F1
#
_cell.length_a   1.000
_cell.length_b   1.000
_cell.length_c   1.000
_cell.angle_alpha   90.00
_cell.angle_beta   90.00
_cell.angle_gamma   90.00
#
_symmetry.space_group_name_H-M   'P 1'
#
loop_
_entity.id
_entity.type
_entity.pdbx_description
1 polymer ?
#
loop_
_entity_poly.entity_id
_entity_poly.type
_entity_poly.pdbx_seq_one_letter_code
_entity_poly.pdbx_strand_id
1 'polypeptide(L)' 'MEADKKEAQPVIGEYKEKPVIRIPIVDNPSSDNAWHWFTFGRSKAKAIVKFYDAIKKFAEE' A
#
# COMPACT_ATOMS: atom_id res chain seq x y z
N MET A 1 -10.71 -13.16 23.61
CA MET A 1 -11.02 -12.84 22.21
C MET A 1 -9.71 -12.45 21.56
N GLU A 2 -9.06 -13.39 20.87
CA GLU A 2 -7.89 -13.08 20.06
C GLU A 2 -8.33 -12.13 18.96
N ALA A 3 -7.88 -10.88 19.04
CA ALA A 3 -7.99 -9.94 17.95
C ALA A 3 -7.13 -10.49 16.82
N ASP A 4 -7.77 -11.18 15.88
CA ASP A 4 -7.23 -11.55 14.58
C ASP A 4 -6.58 -10.29 14.00
N LYS A 5 -5.24 -10.19 14.12
CA LYS A 5 -4.45 -9.13 13.51
C LYS A 5 -4.56 -9.35 12.02
N LYS A 6 -5.61 -8.79 11.41
CA LYS A 6 -5.74 -8.74 9.96
C LYS A 6 -4.55 -7.95 9.43
N GLU A 7 -3.57 -8.66 8.90
CA GLU A 7 -2.46 -8.06 8.17
C GLU A 7 -3.02 -7.14 7.09
N ALA A 8 -2.46 -5.95 7.02
CA ALA A 8 -2.93 -4.90 6.16
C ALA A 8 -2.61 -5.24 4.68
N GLN A 9 -3.63 -5.65 3.91
CA GLN A 9 -3.44 -6.07 2.52
C GLN A 9 -3.63 -4.90 1.52
N PRO A 10 -2.90 -4.88 0.39
CA PRO A 10 -3.18 -3.97 -0.71
C PRO A 10 -4.58 -4.16 -1.29
N VAL A 11 -5.23 -3.07 -1.66
CA VAL A 11 -6.57 -3.07 -2.29
C VAL A 11 -6.49 -2.49 -3.68
N ILE A 12 -6.99 -3.23 -4.68
CA ILE A 12 -7.16 -2.74 -6.06
C ILE A 12 -8.58 -2.19 -6.19
N GLY A 13 -8.73 -1.03 -6.83
CA GLY A 13 -10.03 -0.43 -7.09
C GLY A 13 -9.98 0.61 -8.20
N GLU A 14 -11.00 1.45 -8.24
CA GLU A 14 -11.13 2.49 -9.25
C GLU A 14 -11.34 3.86 -8.61
N TYR A 15 -10.71 4.88 -9.20
CA TYR A 15 -10.91 6.28 -8.83
C TYR A 15 -11.09 7.11 -10.09
N LYS A 16 -12.26 7.74 -10.24
CA LYS A 16 -12.64 8.49 -11.45
C LYS A 16 -12.43 7.65 -12.73
N GLU A 17 -12.96 6.42 -12.72
CA GLU A 17 -12.90 5.46 -13.84
C GLU A 17 -11.47 5.02 -14.22
N LYS A 18 -10.48 5.29 -13.35
CA LYS A 18 -9.09 4.87 -13.55
C LYS A 18 -8.70 3.82 -12.50
N PRO A 19 -8.03 2.73 -12.89
CA PRO A 19 -7.59 1.72 -11.94
C PRO A 19 -6.48 2.26 -11.04
N VAL A 20 -6.63 2.03 -9.74
CA VAL A 20 -5.69 2.40 -8.69
C VAL A 20 -5.42 1.22 -7.76
N ILE A 21 -4.25 1.22 -7.13
CA ILE A 21 -3.92 0.35 -6.00
C ILE A 21 -3.71 1.21 -4.75
N ARG A 22 -4.18 0.72 -3.61
CA ARG A 22 -4.09 1.35 -2.31
C ARG A 22 -3.31 0.41 -1.39
N ILE A 23 -2.17 0.88 -0.90
CA ILE A 23 -1.31 0.12 0.02
C ILE A 23 -1.39 0.79 1.39
N PRO A 24 -1.70 0.05 2.46
CA PRO A 24 -1.66 0.59 3.81
C PRO A 24 -0.21 0.91 4.22
N ILE A 25 0.03 2.08 4.79
CA ILE A 25 1.37 2.53 5.25
C ILE A 25 1.58 2.17 6.73
N VAL A 26 0.51 1.84 7.44
CA VAL A 26 0.54 1.51 8.87
C VAL A 26 0.16 0.05 9.04
N ASP A 27 1.05 -0.75 9.63
CA ASP A 27 0.82 -2.19 9.85
C ASP A 27 -0.27 -2.48 10.90
N ASN A 28 -0.39 -1.62 11.92
CA ASN A 28 -1.34 -1.79 13.01
C ASN A 28 -2.08 -0.48 13.33
N PRO A 29 -3.06 -0.10 12.50
CA PRO A 29 -3.81 1.12 12.71
C PRO A 29 -4.62 1.02 14.00
N SER A 30 -4.64 2.12 14.74
CA SER A 30 -5.33 2.27 16.03
C SER A 30 -6.12 3.57 16.00
N SER A 31 -6.94 3.85 17.03
CA SER A 31 -7.66 5.12 17.13
C SER A 31 -6.71 6.33 17.07
N ASP A 32 -5.48 6.20 17.57
CA ASP A 32 -4.42 7.21 17.48
C ASP A 32 -3.66 7.22 16.15
N ASN A 33 -3.63 6.10 15.42
CA ASN A 33 -2.94 5.96 14.14
C ASN A 33 -3.92 5.40 13.09
N ALA A 34 -4.74 6.29 12.52
CA ALA A 34 -5.71 5.92 11.51
C ALA A 34 -5.05 5.27 10.27
N TRP A 35 -5.85 4.55 9.49
CA TRP A 35 -5.42 3.97 8.22
C TRP A 35 -4.90 5.05 7.25
N HIS A 36 -3.58 5.13 7.08
CA HIS A 36 -2.97 5.95 6.04
C HIS A 36 -2.74 5.08 4.80
N TRP A 37 -3.35 5.46 3.69
CA TRP A 37 -3.30 4.71 2.43
C TRP A 37 -2.40 5.41 1.42
N PHE A 38 -1.38 4.72 0.95
CA PHE A 38 -0.63 5.13 -0.22
C PHE A 38 -1.36 4.67 -1.49
N THR A 39 -1.97 5.61 -2.21
CA THR A 39 -2.80 5.32 -3.40
C THR A 39 -2.11 5.77 -4.67
N PHE A 40 -2.03 4.90 -5.68
CA PHE A 40 -1.44 5.24 -6.96
C PHE A 40 -2.02 4.46 -8.14
N GLY A 41 -1.99 5.08 -9.32
CA GLY A 41 -2.49 4.49 -10.56
C GLY A 41 -1.46 3.64 -11.31
N ARG A 42 -1.91 3.04 -12.41
CA ARG A 42 -1.14 2.08 -13.22
C ARG A 42 0.23 2.58 -13.70
N SER A 43 0.38 3.86 -14.06
CA SER A 43 1.67 4.40 -14.51
C SER A 43 2.74 4.35 -13.40
N LYS A 44 2.35 4.72 -12.17
CA LYS A 44 3.23 4.64 -10.99
C LYS A 44 3.53 3.18 -10.64
N ALA A 45 2.52 2.30 -10.71
CA ALA A 45 2.71 0.87 -10.48
C ALA A 45 3.74 0.25 -11.45
N LYS A 46 3.67 0.59 -12.73
CA LYS A 46 4.66 0.14 -13.72
C LYS A 46 6.08 0.63 -13.41
N ALA A 47 6.23 1.87 -12.96
CA ALA A 47 7.53 2.40 -12.56
C ALA A 47 8.09 1.66 -11.34
N ILE A 48 7.26 1.41 -10.32
CA ILE A 48 7.65 0.65 -9.12
C ILE A 48 8.10 -0.77 -9.51
N VAL A 49 7.34 -1.47 -10.37
CA VAL A 49 7.73 -2.80 -10.85
C VAL A 49 9.05 -2.76 -11.62
N LYS A 50 9.24 -1.76 -12.50
CA LYS A 50 10.48 -1.60 -13.29
C LYS A 50 11.71 -1.40 -12.41
N PHE A 51 11.58 -0.72 -11.28
CA PHE A 51 12.68 -0.38 -10.38
C PHE A 51 12.57 -1.09 -9.02
N TYR A 52 11.87 -2.23 -8.97
CA TYR A 52 11.52 -2.90 -7.72
C TYR A 52 12.75 -3.23 -6.87
N ASP A 53 13.80 -3.79 -7.47
CA ASP A 53 15.02 -4.18 -6.74
C ASP A 53 15.73 -2.97 -6.12
N ALA A 54 15.78 -1.84 -6.83
CA ALA A 54 16.38 -0.61 -6.32
C ALA A 54 15.56 -0.01 -5.18
N ILE A 55 14.22 -0.01 -5.31
CA ILE A 55 13.29 0.45 -4.27
C ILE A 55 13.37 -0.45 -3.05
N LYS A 56 13.40 -1.78 -3.26
CA LYS A 56 13.51 -2.77 -2.18
C LYS A 56 14.80 -2.55 -1.40
N LYS A 57 15.93 -2.45 -2.10
CA LYS A 57 17.22 -2.15 -1.46
C LYS A 57 17.15 -0.87 -0.63
N PHE A 58 16.61 0.21 -1.19
CA PHE A 58 16.44 1.48 -0.47
C PHE A 58 15.53 1.37 0.77
N ALA A 59 14.50 0.53 0.74
CA ALA A 59 13.57 0.36 1.86
C ALA A 59 14.10 -0.55 2.98
N GLU A 60 15.09 -1.39 2.69
CA GLU A 60 15.72 -2.32 3.65
C GLU A 60 17.03 -1.76 4.26
N GLU A 61 17.54 -0.62 3.75
CA GLU A 61 18.66 0.16 4.34
C GLU A 61 18.20 1.04 5.51
#